data_AF-A0A258E9Z0-F1
#
_entry.id   AF-A0A258E9Z0-F1
#
_cell.length_a   1.000
_cell.length_b   1.000
_cell.length_c   1.000
_cell.angle_alpha   90.00
_cell.angle_beta   90.00
_cell.angle_gamma   90.00
#
_symmetry.space_group_name_H-M   'P 1'
#
loop_
_entity.id
_entity.type
_entity.pdbx_description
1 polymer ?
#
loop_
_entity_poly.entity_id
_entity_poly.type
_entity_poly.pdbx_seq_one_letter_code
_entity_poly.pdbx_strand_id
1 'polypeptide(L)'
;MTQRPASPDQLPLRLVDGAEDDLERIIEARVAARAEADALRWRFRLVVIESVMMGSLIIAAGIALDQPAGLVLRGAGLVAAGGFLTGLILIALSAATSRLLARWRRRS
;
A
#
# COMPACT_ATOMS: atom_id res chain seq x y z
N MET A 1 60.30 7.61 4.98
CA MET A 1 58.85 7.63 4.71
C MET A 1 58.67 7.57 3.21
N THR A 2 58.42 6.37 2.67
CA THR A 2 58.49 6.09 1.23
C THR A 2 57.08 6.14 0.66
N GLN A 3 56.76 7.16 -0.14
CA GLN A 3 55.50 7.20 -0.90
C GLN A 3 55.51 6.06 -1.93
N ARG A 4 54.57 5.12 -1.80
CA ARG A 4 54.31 4.08 -2.80
C ARG A 4 53.50 4.67 -3.95
N PRO A 5 53.85 4.39 -5.23
CA PRO A 5 53.05 4.83 -6.37
C PRO A 5 51.69 4.11 -6.37
N ALA A 6 50.62 4.85 -6.66
CA ALA A 6 49.27 4.31 -6.76
C ALA A 6 49.19 3.23 -7.86
N SER A 7 48.69 2.06 -7.50
CA SER A 7 48.55 0.90 -8.40
C SER A 7 47.37 1.11 -9.37
N PRO A 8 47.49 0.75 -10.66
CA PRO A 8 46.42 0.89 -11.66
C PRO A 8 45.18 0.01 -11.40
N ASP A 9 45.25 -0.92 -10.45
CA ASP A 9 44.10 -1.71 -9.95
C ASP A 9 43.31 -0.99 -8.84
N GLN A 10 43.65 0.26 -8.52
CA GLN A 10 42.74 1.14 -7.79
C GLN A 10 41.61 1.57 -8.74
N LEU A 11 40.66 0.63 -8.96
CA LEU A 11 39.30 0.97 -9.35
C LEU A 11 38.90 2.20 -8.54
N PRO A 12 38.47 3.28 -9.22
CA PRO A 12 38.43 4.59 -8.60
C PRO A 12 37.41 4.55 -7.46
N LEU A 13 37.91 4.52 -6.21
CA LEU A 13 37.14 4.78 -4.99
C LEU A 13 36.44 6.14 -5.05
N ARG A 14 36.74 6.98 -6.05
CA ARG A 14 36.07 8.24 -6.35
C ARG A 14 34.78 8.09 -7.19
N LEU A 15 34.50 6.90 -7.75
CA LEU A 15 33.17 6.54 -8.25
C LEU A 15 32.26 6.06 -7.10
N VAL A 16 32.82 5.68 -5.95
CA VAL A 16 32.12 4.99 -4.85
C VAL A 16 31.32 5.97 -3.97
N ASP A 17 31.82 7.19 -3.71
CA ASP A 17 31.14 8.13 -2.79
C ASP A 17 29.77 8.65 -3.27
N GLY A 18 29.47 8.59 -4.58
CA GLY A 18 28.19 9.06 -5.14
C GLY A 18 27.39 7.98 -5.87
N ALA A 19 28.06 6.94 -6.38
CA ALA A 19 27.38 5.83 -7.04
C ALA A 19 26.72 4.87 -6.04
N GLU A 20 27.27 4.73 -4.81
CA GLU A 20 26.59 3.99 -3.74
C GLU A 20 25.33 4.73 -3.28
N ASP A 21 25.40 6.06 -3.10
CA ASP A 21 24.25 6.91 -2.75
C ASP A 21 23.15 6.89 -3.83
N ASP A 22 23.52 7.00 -5.11
CA ASP A 22 22.56 6.92 -6.22
C ASP A 22 21.97 5.50 -6.35
N LEU A 23 22.78 4.46 -6.15
CA LEU A 23 22.31 3.08 -6.15
C LEU A 23 21.36 2.80 -4.98
N GLU A 24 21.69 3.26 -3.78
CA GLU A 24 20.84 3.15 -2.59
C GLU A 24 19.53 3.90 -2.79
N ARG A 25 19.56 5.10 -3.36
CA ARG A 25 18.36 5.88 -3.69
C ARG A 25 17.49 5.20 -4.76
N ILE A 26 18.08 4.53 -5.75
CA ILE A 26 17.37 3.72 -6.74
C ILE A 26 16.73 2.49 -6.08
N ILE A 27 17.45 1.80 -5.20
CA ILE A 27 16.95 0.63 -4.46
C ILE A 27 15.79 1.05 -3.56
N GLU A 28 15.96 2.12 -2.78
CA GLU A 28 14.93 2.64 -1.86
C GLU A 28 13.66 3.02 -2.61
N ALA A 29 13.78 3.69 -3.77
CA ALA A 29 12.62 4.04 -4.61
C ALA A 29 11.86 2.80 -5.11
N ARG A 30 12.57 1.71 -5.43
CA ARG A 30 11.96 0.45 -5.93
C ARG A 30 11.37 -0.37 -4.81
N VAL A 31 12.02 -0.42 -3.66
CA VAL A 31 11.51 -1.05 -2.43
C VAL A 31 10.27 -0.32 -1.96
N ALA A 32 10.27 1.02 -1.94
CA ALA A 32 9.11 1.83 -1.60
C ALA A 32 7.93 1.55 -2.54
N ALA A 33 8.16 1.48 -3.87
CA ALA A 33 7.10 1.17 -4.83
C ALA A 33 6.50 -0.23 -4.62
N ARG A 34 7.31 -1.23 -4.25
CA ARG A 34 6.83 -2.59 -3.95
C ARG A 34 6.09 -2.64 -2.62
N ALA A 35 6.64 -2.00 -1.59
CA ALA A 35 6.00 -1.90 -0.28
C ALA A 35 4.64 -1.19 -0.37
N GLU A 36 4.52 -0.13 -1.17
CA GLU A 36 3.23 0.52 -1.44
C GLU A 36 2.23 -0.43 -2.11
N ALA A 37 2.66 -1.20 -3.12
CA ALA A 37 1.79 -2.16 -3.80
C ALA A 37 1.30 -3.28 -2.87
N ASP A 38 2.19 -3.85 -2.05
CA ASP A 38 1.83 -4.89 -1.08
C ASP A 38 0.93 -4.34 0.03
N ALA A 39 1.19 -3.12 0.50
CA ALA A 39 0.34 -2.47 1.49
C ALA A 39 -1.06 -2.16 0.95
N LEU A 40 -1.19 -1.75 -0.33
CA LEU A 40 -2.50 -1.58 -0.98
C LEU A 40 -3.25 -2.92 -1.10
N ARG A 41 -2.55 -3.99 -1.50
CA ARG A 41 -3.14 -5.34 -1.57
C ARG A 41 -3.59 -5.83 -0.21
N TRP A 42 -2.80 -5.61 0.84
CA TRP A 42 -3.16 -5.99 2.21
C TRP A 42 -4.38 -5.22 2.70
N ARG A 43 -4.43 -3.90 2.50
CA ARG A 43 -5.60 -3.07 2.83
C ARG A 43 -6.85 -3.51 2.07
N PHE A 44 -6.72 -3.79 0.78
CA PHE A 44 -7.84 -4.29 -0.04
C PHE A 44 -8.38 -5.62 0.49
N ARG A 45 -7.48 -6.56 0.84
CA ARG A 45 -7.89 -7.83 1.46
C ARG A 45 -8.64 -7.62 2.78
N LEU A 46 -8.18 -6.68 3.61
CA LEU A 46 -8.84 -6.35 4.87
C LEU A 46 -10.27 -5.85 4.64
N VAL A 47 -10.46 -4.90 3.72
CA VAL A 47 -11.78 -4.33 3.37
C VAL A 47 -12.73 -5.41 2.84
N VAL A 48 -12.25 -6.33 2.01
CA VAL A 48 -13.05 -7.47 1.52
C VAL A 48 -13.50 -8.36 2.69
N ILE A 49 -12.56 -8.76 3.56
CA ILE A 49 -12.86 -9.63 4.71
C ILE A 49 -13.86 -8.96 5.64
N GLU A 50 -13.66 -7.69 5.97
CA GLU A 50 -14.57 -6.91 6.80
C GLU A 50 -15.98 -6.86 6.20
N SER A 51 -16.09 -6.54 4.91
CA SER A 51 -17.39 -6.41 4.24
C SER A 51 -18.15 -7.75 4.19
N VAL A 52 -17.44 -8.85 3.90
CA VAL A 52 -18.00 -10.20 3.91
C VAL A 52 -18.41 -10.62 5.32
N MET A 53 -17.56 -10.36 6.31
CA MET A 53 -17.83 -10.67 7.71
C MET A 53 -19.07 -9.93 8.20
N MET A 54 -19.16 -8.62 7.99
CA MET A 54 -20.31 -7.80 8.38
C MET A 54 -21.59 -8.25 7.67
N GLY A 55 -21.53 -8.50 6.37
CA GLY A 55 -22.67 -9.01 5.59
C GLY A 55 -23.16 -10.37 6.13
N SER A 56 -22.24 -11.30 6.41
CA SER A 56 -22.58 -12.62 6.95
C SER A 56 -23.20 -12.54 8.34
N LEU A 57 -22.70 -11.65 9.21
CA LEU A 57 -23.24 -11.40 10.54
C LEU A 57 -24.65 -10.84 10.48
N ILE A 58 -24.91 -9.90 9.57
CA ILE A 58 -26.26 -9.32 9.39
C ILE A 58 -27.24 -10.37 8.89
N ILE A 59 -26.82 -11.24 7.97
CA ILE A 59 -27.65 -12.36 7.49
C ILE A 59 -27.94 -13.33 8.64
N ALA A 60 -26.92 -13.74 9.39
CA ALA A 60 -27.06 -14.65 10.52
C ALA A 60 -27.99 -14.07 11.60
N ALA A 61 -27.84 -12.79 11.92
CA ALA A 61 -28.71 -12.08 12.85
C ALA A 61 -30.15 -12.02 12.33
N GLY A 62 -30.36 -11.71 11.04
CA GLY A 62 -31.68 -11.68 10.45
C GLY A 62 -32.41 -13.03 10.49
N ILE A 63 -31.69 -14.13 10.27
CA ILE A 63 -32.21 -15.49 10.42
C ILE A 63 -32.55 -15.78 11.90
N ALA A 64 -31.66 -15.41 12.83
CA ALA A 64 -31.87 -15.63 14.26
C ALA A 64 -33.06 -14.83 14.82
N LEU A 65 -33.39 -13.69 14.22
CA LEU A 65 -34.52 -12.83 14.59
C LEU A 65 -35.80 -13.11 13.78
N ASP A 66 -35.83 -14.16 12.95
CA ASP A 66 -36.97 -14.52 12.07
C ASP A 66 -37.48 -13.35 11.21
N GLN A 67 -36.55 -12.49 10.78
CA GLN A 67 -36.86 -11.30 9.98
C GLN A 67 -37.16 -11.67 8.53
N PRO A 68 -37.99 -10.89 7.82
CA PRO A 68 -38.26 -11.14 6.41
C PRO A 68 -36.96 -11.16 5.60
N ALA A 69 -36.68 -12.27 4.93
CA ALA A 69 -35.42 -12.48 4.22
C ALA A 69 -35.09 -11.35 3.23
N GLY A 70 -36.12 -10.75 2.60
CA GLY A 70 -35.96 -9.61 1.70
C GLY A 70 -35.45 -8.34 2.38
N LEU A 71 -35.83 -8.08 3.64
CA LEU A 71 -35.32 -6.93 4.41
C LEU A 71 -33.89 -7.18 4.88
N VAL A 72 -33.61 -8.40 5.35
CA VAL A 72 -32.28 -8.81 5.82
C VAL A 72 -31.26 -8.75 4.68
N LEU A 73 -31.58 -9.30 3.51
CA LEU A 73 -30.71 -9.28 2.34
C LEU A 73 -30.42 -7.85 1.86
N ARG A 74 -31.43 -6.98 1.86
CA ARG A 74 -31.24 -5.56 1.52
C ARG A 74 -30.35 -4.85 2.54
N GLY A 75 -30.58 -5.06 3.83
CA GLY A 75 -29.77 -4.48 4.90
C GLY A 75 -28.32 -4.95 4.84
N ALA A 76 -28.11 -6.27 4.75
CA ALA A 76 -26.78 -6.86 4.61
C ALA A 76 -26.06 -6.34 3.36
N GLY A 77 -26.76 -6.28 2.23
CA GLY A 77 -26.23 -5.75 0.98
C GLY A 77 -25.84 -4.28 1.07
N LEU A 78 -26.69 -3.43 1.64
CA LEU A 78 -26.41 -2.00 1.81
C LEU A 78 -25.22 -1.75 2.73
N VAL A 79 -25.14 -2.45 3.86
CA VAL A 79 -24.03 -2.29 4.81
C VAL A 79 -22.73 -2.82 4.21
N ALA A 80 -22.74 -4.02 3.61
CA ALA A 80 -21.55 -4.59 3.00
C ALA A 80 -21.07 -3.72 1.82
N ALA A 81 -21.97 -3.26 0.95
CA ALA A 81 -21.61 -2.39 -0.17
C ALA A 81 -21.13 -1.01 0.29
N GLY A 82 -21.78 -0.41 1.30
CA GLY A 82 -21.38 0.88 1.86
C GLY A 82 -20.01 0.82 2.52
N GLY A 83 -19.77 -0.19 3.37
CA GLY A 83 -18.48 -0.43 4.00
C GLY A 83 -17.38 -0.68 2.96
N PHE A 84 -17.66 -1.53 1.96
CA PHE A 84 -16.73 -1.82 0.89
C PHE A 84 -16.37 -0.57 0.07
N LEU A 85 -17.37 0.22 -0.33
CA LEU A 85 -17.16 1.43 -1.12
C LEU A 85 -16.35 2.47 -0.35
N THR A 86 -16.67 2.71 0.92
CA THR A 86 -15.90 3.61 1.79
C THR A 86 -14.47 3.11 1.95
N GLY A 87 -14.27 1.81 2.16
CA GLY A 87 -12.93 1.21 2.22
C GLY A 87 -12.12 1.42 0.94
N LEU A 88 -12.74 1.25 -0.24
CA LEU A 88 -12.10 1.54 -1.52
C LEU A 88 -11.72 3.01 -1.69
N ILE A 89 -12.60 3.94 -1.29
CA ILE A 89 -12.32 5.38 -1.34
C ILE A 89 -11.10 5.71 -0.48
N LEU A 90 -11.00 5.15 0.73
CA LEU A 90 -9.86 5.37 1.63
C LEU A 90 -8.55 4.83 1.06
N ILE A 91 -8.59 3.64 0.43
CA ILE A 91 -7.42 3.06 -0.24
C ILE A 91 -6.99 3.93 -1.42
N ALA A 92 -7.93 4.38 -2.26
CA ALA A 92 -7.67 5.23 -3.40
C ALA A 92 -7.10 6.60 -2.96
N LEU A 93 -7.66 7.19 -1.91
CA LEU A 93 -7.20 8.45 -1.35
C LEU A 93 -5.79 8.31 -0.77
N SER A 94 -5.50 7.22 -0.08
CA SER A 94 -4.15 6.92 0.43
C SER A 94 -3.14 6.85 -0.72
N ALA A 95 -3.47 6.14 -1.80
CA ALA A 95 -2.60 6.06 -2.98
C ALA A 95 -2.45 7.43 -3.68
N ALA A 96 -3.52 8.22 -3.75
CA ALA A 96 -3.48 9.56 -4.33
C ALA A 96 -2.59 10.51 -3.52
N THR A 97 -2.67 10.46 -2.19
CA THR A 97 -1.83 11.26 -1.28
C THR A 97 -0.35 10.90 -1.43
N SER A 98 0.01 9.60 -1.45
CA SER A 98 1.39 9.18 -1.69
C SER A 98 1.94 9.71 -3.03
N ARG A 99 1.13 9.63 -4.10
CA ARG A 99 1.51 10.13 -5.42
C ARG A 99 1.64 11.66 -5.45
N LEU A 100 0.76 12.38 -4.77
CA LEU A 100 0.79 13.83 -4.69
C LEU A 100 2.06 14.31 -3.95
N LEU A 101 2.37 13.68 -2.82
CA LEU A 101 3.56 13.97 -2.03
C LEU A 101 4.84 13.70 -2.84
N ALA A 102 4.90 12.58 -3.56
CA ALA A 102 6.00 12.26 -4.46
C ALA A 102 6.12 13.24 -5.64
N ARG A 103 5.02 13.85 -6.09
CA ARG A 103 5.03 14.90 -7.13
C ARG A 103 5.54 16.23 -6.57
N TRP A 104 5.14 16.60 -5.37
CA TRP A 104 5.59 17.82 -4.70
C TRP A 104 7.09 17.78 -4.40
N ARG A 105 7.60 16.65 -3.89
CA ARG A 105 9.04 16.48 -3.62
C ARG A 105 9.92 16.53 -4.87
N ARG A 106 9.36 16.34 -6.07
CA ARG A 106 10.09 16.49 -7.35
C ARG A 106 10.08 17.93 -7.89
N ARG A 107 9.28 18.82 -7.30
CA ARG A 107 9.13 20.22 -7.73
C ARG A 107 9.83 21.23 -6.81
N SER A 108 10.09 20.85 -5.55
CA SER A 108 10.95 21.56 -4.61
C SER A 108 12.39 21.07 -4.75
#